data_AF-A0A3E0N5G3-F1
#
_entry.id   AF-A0A3E0N5G3-F1
#
_cell.length_a   1.000
_cell.length_b   1.000
_cell.length_c   1.000
_cell.angle_alpha   90.00
_cell.angle_beta   90.00
_cell.angle_gamma   90.00
#
_symmetry.space_group_name_H-M   'P 1'
#
loop_
_entity.id
_entity.type
_entity.pdbx_description
1 polymer ?
#
loop_
_entity_poly.entity_id
_entity_poly.type
_entity_poly.pdbx_seq_one_letter_code
_entity_poly.pdbx_strand_id
1 'polypeptide(L)'
;MVETVEATDRREVQTIDNLHFVMGQGSGLQGYETVVVREDGACSFLVKSYSMTPPQWRHVEFTVPSSTVADLKEHLLKLQFDSWKESYHARVDDGGQWFVKVRGKDITKSSYFNNHFPAAVIDLSAFVRDRILTTEVLELEGKEVSDYLAFWYEVTDGGIDYSNEKTGVSEDD
;
A
#
# COMPACT_ATOMS: atom_id res chain seq x y z
N MET A 1 -29.96 42.51 -10.77
CA MET A 1 -30.01 41.20 -10.08
C MET A 1 -29.08 40.29 -10.85
N VAL A 2 -28.03 39.79 -10.20
CA VAL A 2 -27.10 38.81 -10.79
C VAL A 2 -27.49 37.48 -10.18
N GLU A 3 -28.01 36.55 -10.98
CA GLU A 3 -28.27 35.17 -10.55
C GLU A 3 -26.93 34.45 -10.46
N THR A 4 -26.50 34.16 -9.23
CA THR A 4 -25.37 33.26 -8.98
C THR A 4 -25.82 31.85 -9.32
N VAL A 5 -25.39 31.32 -10.46
CA VAL A 5 -25.58 29.92 -10.81
C VAL A 5 -24.59 29.13 -9.99
N GLU A 6 -25.05 28.46 -8.93
CA GLU A 6 -24.25 27.48 -8.21
C GLU A 6 -23.95 26.32 -9.16
N ALA A 7 -22.74 26.32 -9.72
CA ALA A 7 -22.21 25.20 -10.47
C ALA A 7 -22.13 24.00 -9.51
N THR A 8 -23.16 23.16 -9.57
CA THR A 8 -23.16 21.88 -8.88
C THR A 8 -22.10 21.01 -9.57
N ASP A 9 -20.90 20.97 -9.00
CA ASP A 9 -19.82 20.07 -9.40
C ASP A 9 -20.28 18.63 -9.12
N ARG A 10 -21.05 18.07 -10.05
CA ARG A 10 -21.44 16.65 -10.07
C ARG A 10 -20.21 15.86 -10.50
N ARG A 11 -19.25 15.71 -9.59
CA ARG A 11 -18.22 14.69 -9.76
C ARG A 11 -18.93 13.35 -9.73
N GLU A 12 -18.86 12.66 -10.87
CA GLU A 12 -19.27 11.26 -10.96
C GLU A 12 -18.55 10.49 -9.85
N VAL A 13 -19.32 9.76 -9.03
CA VAL A 13 -18.74 8.99 -7.92
C VAL A 13 -17.85 7.93 -8.55
N GLN A 14 -16.54 8.13 -8.44
CA GLN A 14 -15.56 7.20 -8.97
C GLN A 14 -15.67 5.90 -8.16
N THR A 15 -15.94 4.79 -8.86
CA THR A 15 -15.95 3.45 -8.26
C THR A 15 -14.74 2.66 -8.77
N ILE A 16 -14.30 1.68 -7.98
CA ILE A 16 -13.27 0.74 -8.39
C ILE A 16 -13.93 -0.63 -8.55
N ASP A 17 -14.44 -0.90 -9.75
CA ASP A 17 -15.02 -2.20 -10.09
C ASP A 17 -13.94 -3.18 -10.55
N ASN A 18 -14.13 -4.48 -10.33
CA ASN A 18 -13.18 -5.54 -10.71
C ASN A 18 -11.77 -5.35 -10.12
N LEU A 19 -11.72 -5.07 -8.81
CA LEU A 19 -10.47 -4.77 -8.12
C LEU A 19 -9.45 -5.91 -8.25
N HIS A 20 -8.23 -5.52 -8.57
CA HIS A 20 -7.01 -6.28 -8.41
C HIS A 20 -5.94 -5.35 -7.82
N PHE A 21 -5.79 -5.42 -6.51
CA PHE A 21 -4.84 -4.64 -5.72
C PHE A 21 -3.57 -5.46 -5.47
N VAL A 22 -2.41 -4.81 -5.58
CA VAL A 22 -1.11 -5.37 -5.21
C VAL A 22 -0.34 -4.33 -4.43
N MET A 23 0.21 -4.72 -3.28
CA MET A 23 1.15 -3.90 -2.53
C MET A 23 2.37 -4.72 -2.18
N GLY A 24 3.54 -4.15 -2.46
CA GLY A 24 4.81 -4.78 -2.14
C GLY A 24 5.69 -3.88 -1.29
N GLN A 25 6.42 -4.49 -0.34
CA GLN A 25 7.41 -3.82 0.50
C GLN A 25 8.69 -4.66 0.57
N GLY A 26 9.85 -4.02 0.48
CA GLY A 26 11.12 -4.72 0.55
C GLY A 26 12.27 -3.92 -0.04
N SER A 27 13.17 -4.62 -0.72
CA SER A 27 14.35 -4.06 -1.37
C SER A 27 14.56 -4.73 -2.71
N GLY A 28 14.95 -3.97 -3.73
CA GLY A 28 15.26 -4.51 -5.06
C GLY A 28 16.34 -5.60 -5.06
N LEU A 29 17.23 -5.61 -4.08
CA LEU A 29 18.24 -6.66 -3.92
C LEU A 29 17.70 -7.93 -3.24
N GLN A 30 16.74 -7.77 -2.33
CA GLN A 30 16.25 -8.87 -1.50
C GLN A 30 14.91 -9.44 -1.94
N GLY A 31 14.20 -8.74 -2.83
CA GLY A 31 12.82 -9.01 -3.22
C GLY A 31 11.80 -8.21 -2.42
N TYR A 32 10.51 -8.43 -2.70
CA TYR A 32 9.39 -7.74 -2.06
C TYR A 32 8.45 -8.76 -1.44
N GLU A 33 8.11 -8.53 -0.18
CA GLU A 33 6.92 -9.13 0.39
C GLU A 33 5.71 -8.50 -0.29
N THR A 34 4.80 -9.31 -0.81
CA THR A 34 3.76 -8.83 -1.73
C THR A 34 2.42 -9.40 -1.34
N VAL A 35 1.46 -8.52 -1.03
CA VAL A 35 0.05 -8.89 -0.87
C VAL A 35 -0.71 -8.59 -2.15
N VAL A 36 -1.59 -9.51 -2.53
CA VAL A 36 -2.55 -9.37 -3.62
C VAL A 36 -3.95 -9.52 -3.05
N VAL A 37 -4.86 -8.63 -3.43
CA VAL A 37 -6.28 -8.70 -3.06
C VAL A 37 -7.13 -8.58 -4.32
N ARG A 38 -8.05 -9.52 -4.51
CA ARG A 38 -9.00 -9.56 -5.63
C ARG A 38 -10.40 -9.13 -5.20
N GLU A 39 -11.22 -8.75 -6.18
CA GLU A 39 -12.62 -8.34 -6.00
C GLU A 39 -13.47 -9.34 -5.19
N ASP A 40 -13.24 -10.63 -5.39
CA ASP A 40 -13.95 -11.73 -4.71
C ASP A 40 -13.44 -12.00 -3.29
N GLY A 41 -12.48 -11.21 -2.80
CA GLY A 41 -11.84 -11.39 -1.50
C GLY A 41 -10.72 -12.42 -1.49
N ALA A 42 -10.41 -13.08 -2.62
CA ALA A 42 -9.26 -13.96 -2.70
C ALA A 42 -7.97 -13.16 -2.54
N CYS A 43 -7.12 -13.60 -1.61
CA CYS A 43 -5.87 -12.96 -1.28
C CYS A 43 -4.71 -13.93 -1.44
N SER A 44 -3.56 -13.40 -1.83
CA SER A 44 -2.30 -14.12 -1.70
C SER A 44 -1.22 -13.22 -1.11
N PHE A 45 -0.33 -13.81 -0.32
CA PHE A 45 0.77 -13.12 0.31
C PHE A 45 2.07 -13.89 0.09
N LEU A 46 2.98 -13.27 -0.65
CA LEU A 46 4.36 -13.74 -0.80
C LEU A 46 5.19 -13.09 0.31
N VAL A 47 5.77 -13.89 1.19
CA VAL A 47 6.45 -13.42 2.40
C VAL A 47 7.78 -14.15 2.59
N LYS A 48 8.76 -13.49 3.20
CA LYS A 48 10.07 -14.10 3.46
C LYS A 48 10.11 -14.65 4.89
N SER A 49 10.29 -15.96 5.03
CA SER A 49 10.42 -16.62 6.34
C SER A 49 11.87 -16.64 6.80
N TYR A 50 12.18 -15.88 7.84
CA TYR A 50 13.53 -15.77 8.43
C TYR A 50 13.87 -16.85 9.45
N SER A 51 12.88 -17.59 9.92
CA SER A 51 13.03 -18.72 10.84
C SER A 51 13.54 -20.00 10.15
N MET A 52 14.06 -19.89 8.93
CA MET A 52 14.76 -20.94 8.20
C MET A 52 16.13 -20.42 7.76
N THR A 53 17.13 -21.30 7.72
CA THR A 53 18.48 -20.95 7.26
C THR A 53 18.82 -21.81 6.04
N PRO A 54 18.91 -21.23 4.81
CA PRO A 54 18.72 -19.81 4.48
C PRO A 54 17.23 -19.37 4.54
N PRO A 55 16.94 -18.06 4.62
CA PRO A 55 15.58 -17.55 4.53
C PRO A 55 14.90 -18.04 3.26
N GLN A 56 13.61 -18.40 3.37
CA GLN A 56 12.84 -18.95 2.26
C GLN A 56 11.59 -18.10 1.99
N TRP A 57 11.27 -17.94 0.71
CA TRP A 57 9.99 -17.36 0.29
C TRP A 57 8.86 -18.36 0.51
N ARG A 58 7.74 -17.86 1.04
CA ARG A 58 6.51 -18.61 1.25
C ARG A 58 5.35 -17.90 0.58
N HIS A 59 4.42 -18.70 0.07
CA HIS A 59 3.19 -18.21 -0.53
C HIS A 59 2.03 -18.66 0.34
N VAL A 60 1.26 -17.70 0.86
CA VAL A 60 0.08 -17.93 1.69
C VAL A 60 -1.14 -17.51 0.89
N GLU A 61 -2.15 -18.37 0.80
CA GLU A 61 -3.43 -18.05 0.17
C GLU A 61 -4.52 -18.05 1.24
N PHE A 62 -5.38 -17.04 1.20
CA PHE A 62 -6.48 -16.88 2.15
C PHE A 62 -7.60 -16.05 1.53
N THR A 63 -8.71 -15.91 2.25
CA THR A 63 -9.82 -15.05 1.84
C THR A 63 -10.10 -14.01 2.91
N VAL A 64 -10.44 -12.80 2.48
CA VAL A 64 -10.96 -11.75 3.36
C VAL A 64 -12.45 -11.56 3.13
N PRO A 65 -13.20 -11.07 4.13
CA PRO A 65 -14.59 -10.70 3.95
C PRO A 65 -14.77 -9.67 2.83
N SER A 66 -15.88 -9.74 2.10
CA SER A 66 -16.21 -8.74 1.06
C SER A 66 -16.31 -7.32 1.63
N SER A 67 -16.65 -7.16 2.91
CA SER A 67 -16.59 -5.87 3.60
C SER A 67 -15.18 -5.30 3.67
N THR A 68 -14.15 -6.13 3.89
CA THR A 68 -12.75 -5.68 3.87
C THR A 68 -12.32 -5.22 2.48
N VAL A 69 -12.82 -5.87 1.42
CA VAL A 69 -12.57 -5.43 0.04
C VAL A 69 -13.26 -4.09 -0.25
N ALA A 70 -14.49 -3.92 0.22
CA ALA A 70 -15.21 -2.64 0.11
C ALA A 70 -14.47 -1.51 0.86
N ASP A 71 -14.05 -1.77 2.10
CA ASP A 71 -13.25 -0.83 2.90
C ASP A 71 -11.95 -0.45 2.16
N LEU A 72 -11.25 -1.40 1.54
CA LEU A 72 -10.03 -1.14 0.76
C LEU A 72 -10.30 -0.19 -0.41
N LYS A 73 -11.39 -0.40 -1.15
CA LYS A 73 -11.76 0.49 -2.27
C LYS A 73 -12.07 1.90 -1.79
N GLU A 74 -12.86 2.03 -0.74
CA GLU A 74 -13.18 3.32 -0.13
C GLU A 74 -11.90 4.03 0.32
N HIS A 75 -10.99 3.29 0.95
CA HIS A 75 -9.72 3.81 1.41
C HIS A 75 -8.84 4.32 0.25
N LEU A 76 -8.75 3.56 -0.85
CA LEU A 76 -8.02 4.00 -2.06
C LEU A 76 -8.61 5.28 -2.68
N LEU A 77 -9.94 5.40 -2.72
CA LEU A 77 -10.64 6.59 -3.22
C LEU A 77 -10.41 7.80 -2.31
N LYS A 78 -10.51 7.61 -0.98
CA LYS A 78 -10.25 8.64 0.02
C LYS A 78 -8.82 9.19 -0.10
N LEU A 79 -7.85 8.31 -0.35
CA LEU A 79 -6.45 8.68 -0.54
C LEU A 79 -6.15 9.28 -1.92
N GLN A 80 -7.14 9.37 -2.81
CA GLN A 80 -7.00 9.85 -4.18
C GLN A 80 -5.86 9.13 -4.90
N PHE A 81 -5.84 7.79 -4.80
CA PHE A 81 -4.75 6.97 -5.36
C PHE A 81 -4.49 7.29 -6.84
N ASP A 82 -5.52 7.62 -7.61
CA ASP A 82 -5.44 7.98 -9.02
C ASP A 82 -4.64 9.26 -9.30
N SER A 83 -4.47 10.14 -8.30
CA SER A 83 -3.69 11.38 -8.42
C SER A 83 -2.21 11.24 -8.00
N TRP A 84 -1.82 10.10 -7.42
CA TRP A 84 -0.44 9.89 -6.98
C TRP A 84 0.56 9.95 -8.15
N LYS A 85 1.81 10.33 -7.87
CA LYS A 85 2.89 10.25 -8.88
C LYS A 85 3.19 8.79 -9.20
N GLU A 86 3.74 8.55 -10.39
CA GLU A 86 4.26 7.22 -10.75
C GLU A 86 5.41 6.79 -9.85
N SER A 87 6.21 7.76 -9.38
CA SER A 87 7.28 7.48 -8.44
C SER A 87 7.54 8.60 -7.42
N TYR A 88 8.06 8.17 -6.27
CA TYR A 88 8.48 9.00 -5.14
C TYR A 88 9.89 8.55 -4.74
N HIS A 89 10.84 9.50 -4.68
CA HIS A 89 12.24 9.21 -4.44
C HIS A 89 12.83 10.15 -3.40
N ALA A 90 13.63 9.61 -2.47
CA ALA A 90 14.58 10.36 -1.65
C ALA A 90 15.98 9.77 -1.77
N ARG A 91 17.00 10.59 -1.53
CA ARG A 91 18.41 10.16 -1.52
C ARG A 91 18.78 9.65 -0.13
N VAL A 92 18.37 8.43 0.19
CA VAL A 92 18.72 7.72 1.43
C VAL A 92 19.36 6.39 1.04
N ASP A 93 20.38 5.97 1.80
CA ASP A 93 21.17 4.77 1.52
C ASP A 93 20.59 3.48 2.15
N ASP A 94 19.50 3.56 2.92
CA ASP A 94 18.92 2.42 3.66
C ASP A 94 18.07 1.48 2.78
N GLY A 95 17.57 1.96 1.65
CA GLY A 95 17.11 1.13 0.52
C GLY A 95 15.72 0.51 0.67
N GLY A 96 14.85 1.10 1.49
CA GLY A 96 13.44 0.74 1.60
C GLY A 96 12.66 1.08 0.32
N GLN A 97 11.95 0.10 -0.22
CA GLN A 97 11.24 0.23 -1.49
C GLN A 97 9.85 -0.37 -1.41
N TRP A 98 8.84 0.44 -1.73
CA TRP A 98 7.45 0.00 -1.79
C TRP A 98 6.89 0.18 -3.20
N PHE A 99 5.85 -0.56 -3.52
CA PHE A 99 5.01 -0.27 -4.67
C PHE A 99 3.56 -0.58 -4.38
N VAL A 100 2.67 0.14 -5.06
CA VAL A 100 1.23 -0.11 -5.06
C VAL A 100 0.77 -0.19 -6.51
N LYS A 101 -0.02 -1.21 -6.84
CA LYS A 101 -0.68 -1.37 -8.14
C LYS A 101 -2.16 -1.57 -7.91
N VAL A 102 -2.97 -0.80 -8.62
CA VAL A 102 -4.42 -0.98 -8.65
C VAL A 102 -4.83 -1.17 -10.10
N ARG A 103 -5.55 -2.25 -10.36
CA ARG A 103 -6.29 -2.46 -11.59
C ARG A 103 -7.77 -2.63 -11.24
N GLY A 104 -8.62 -1.95 -11.99
CA GLY A 104 -10.07 -2.10 -11.98
C GLY A 104 -10.59 -1.89 -13.40
N LYS A 105 -11.91 -1.76 -13.54
CA LYS A 105 -12.58 -1.53 -14.81
C LYS A 105 -12.11 -0.24 -15.49
N ASP A 106 -12.06 0.86 -14.74
CA ASP A 106 -11.80 2.21 -15.26
C ASP A 106 -10.47 2.79 -14.74
N ILE A 107 -9.70 2.00 -13.98
CA ILE A 107 -8.41 2.43 -13.41
C ILE A 107 -7.34 1.36 -13.64
N THR A 108 -6.17 1.77 -14.11
CA THR A 108 -4.94 0.98 -14.05
C THR A 108 -3.80 1.92 -13.70
N LYS A 109 -3.27 1.80 -12.49
CA LYS A 109 -2.23 2.69 -12.00
C LYS A 109 -1.22 1.93 -11.14
N SER A 110 0.01 2.41 -11.15
CA SER A 110 1.07 1.92 -10.28
C SER A 110 1.88 3.11 -9.78
N SER A 111 2.26 3.05 -8.51
CA SER A 111 3.13 4.03 -7.86
C SER A 111 4.26 3.29 -7.16
N TYR A 112 5.49 3.81 -7.31
CA TYR A 112 6.70 3.27 -6.72
C TYR A 112 7.28 4.26 -5.71
N PHE A 113 7.78 3.74 -4.59
CA PHE A 113 8.31 4.55 -3.49
C PHE A 113 9.69 4.04 -3.15
N ASN A 114 10.69 4.91 -3.18
CA ASN A 114 12.07 4.58 -2.84
C ASN A 114 12.56 5.61 -1.83
N ASN A 115 12.56 5.22 -0.56
CA ASN A 115 12.93 6.05 0.59
C ASN A 115 12.14 7.35 0.77
N HIS A 116 11.07 7.57 -0.01
CA HIS A 116 10.13 8.67 0.16
C HIS A 116 8.71 8.10 0.18
N PHE A 117 8.11 8.13 1.37
CA PHE A 117 6.81 7.50 1.63
C PHE A 117 5.83 8.58 2.08
N PRO A 118 5.02 9.14 1.17
CA PRO A 118 3.97 10.08 1.53
C PRO A 118 3.04 9.50 2.60
N ALA A 119 2.49 10.34 3.48
CA ALA A 119 1.58 9.91 4.54
C ALA A 119 0.44 9.01 4.03
N ALA A 120 -0.03 9.25 2.80
CA ALA A 120 -1.07 8.45 2.15
C ALA A 120 -0.67 6.97 1.91
N VAL A 121 0.58 6.68 1.51
CA VAL A 121 1.02 5.27 1.34
C VAL A 121 1.29 4.59 2.68
N ILE A 122 1.70 5.37 3.69
CA ILE A 122 1.84 4.88 5.07
C ILE A 122 0.48 4.49 5.64
N ASP A 123 -0.56 5.32 5.46
CA ASP A 123 -1.94 5.03 5.88
C ASP A 123 -2.47 3.77 5.20
N LEU A 124 -2.26 3.64 3.88
CA LEU A 124 -2.63 2.44 3.13
C LEU A 124 -1.89 1.18 3.62
N SER A 125 -0.61 1.30 3.93
CA SER A 125 0.19 0.20 4.51
C SER A 125 -0.39 -0.27 5.84
N ALA A 126 -0.74 0.67 6.72
CA ALA A 126 -1.35 0.36 8.01
C ALA A 126 -2.71 -0.34 7.81
N PHE A 127 -3.55 0.14 6.88
CA PHE A 127 -4.81 -0.54 6.53
C PHE A 127 -4.56 -2.00 6.10
N VAL A 128 -3.60 -2.24 5.21
CA VAL A 128 -3.27 -3.59 4.74
C VAL A 128 -2.85 -4.49 5.89
N ARG A 129 -1.94 -4.01 6.74
CA ARG A 129 -1.48 -4.74 7.92
C ARG A 129 -2.64 -5.07 8.87
N ASP A 130 -3.44 -4.08 9.23
CA ASP A 130 -4.40 -4.20 10.33
C ASP A 130 -5.73 -4.84 9.90
N ARG A 131 -6.04 -4.84 8.60
CA ARG A 131 -7.34 -5.30 8.06
C ARG A 131 -7.25 -6.50 7.13
N ILE A 132 -6.11 -6.72 6.46
CA ILE A 132 -5.93 -7.80 5.49
C ILE A 132 -4.98 -8.86 6.03
N LEU A 133 -3.82 -8.45 6.57
CA LEU A 133 -2.80 -9.34 7.12
C LEU A 133 -2.96 -9.54 8.63
N THR A 134 -4.15 -9.91 9.08
CA THR A 134 -4.41 -10.07 10.53
C THR A 134 -3.57 -11.19 11.13
N THR A 135 -3.40 -11.14 12.46
CA THR A 135 -2.65 -12.14 13.23
C THR A 135 -3.14 -13.55 12.91
N GLU A 136 -4.45 -13.77 12.79
CA GLU A 136 -4.99 -15.10 12.47
C GLU A 136 -4.56 -15.61 11.09
N VAL A 137 -4.45 -14.71 10.10
CA VAL A 137 -3.96 -15.06 8.75
C VAL A 137 -2.48 -15.44 8.78
N LEU A 138 -1.69 -14.79 9.64
CA LEU A 138 -0.26 -15.05 9.78
C LEU A 138 0.03 -16.28 10.67
N GLU A 139 -0.86 -16.63 11.59
CA GLU A 139 -0.75 -17.80 12.47
C GLU A 139 -1.05 -19.15 11.79
N LEU A 140 -1.71 -19.14 10.62
CA LEU A 140 -2.09 -20.36 9.87
C LEU A 140 -0.89 -21.24 9.45
N GLU A 141 0.34 -20.78 9.63
CA GLU A 141 1.58 -21.47 9.25
C GLU A 141 2.47 -21.90 10.44
N GLY A 142 1.98 -21.78 11.68
CA GLY A 142 2.66 -22.32 12.87
C GLY A 142 3.94 -21.59 13.27
N LYS A 143 4.03 -20.28 13.03
CA LYS A 143 5.15 -19.42 13.46
C LYS A 143 4.66 -18.12 14.07
N GLU A 144 5.44 -17.57 15.01
CA GLU A 144 5.09 -16.31 15.67
C GLU A 144 5.00 -15.17 14.66
N VAL A 145 3.87 -14.47 14.71
CA VAL A 145 3.54 -13.25 13.96
C VAL A 145 4.55 -12.12 14.18
N SER A 146 5.32 -12.19 15.27
CA SER A 146 6.31 -11.21 15.71
C SER A 146 7.42 -10.97 14.67
N ASP A 147 7.90 -12.01 13.98
CA ASP A 147 8.98 -11.89 12.99
C ASP A 147 8.53 -11.18 11.71
N TYR A 148 7.25 -11.30 11.33
CA TYR A 148 6.73 -10.77 10.07
C TYR A 148 6.33 -9.31 10.18
N LEU A 149 5.72 -8.93 11.30
CA LEU A 149 5.24 -7.58 11.47
C LEU A 149 6.37 -6.58 11.76
N ALA A 150 7.52 -7.03 12.25
CA ALA A 150 8.66 -6.15 12.54
C ALA A 150 9.08 -5.29 11.33
N PHE A 151 9.12 -5.88 10.13
CA PHE A 151 9.47 -5.14 8.90
C PHE A 151 8.41 -4.09 8.52
N TRP A 152 7.13 -4.41 8.69
CA TRP A 152 6.02 -3.49 8.42
C TRP A 152 5.84 -2.42 9.50
N TYR A 153 6.34 -2.64 10.72
CA TYR A 153 6.28 -1.69 11.84
C TYR A 153 7.47 -0.71 11.87
N GLU A 154 8.67 -1.13 11.47
CA GLU A 154 9.88 -0.28 11.57
C GLU A 154 9.76 1.00 10.72
N VAL A 155 9.07 0.95 9.58
CA VAL A 155 8.86 2.12 8.73
C VAL A 155 7.79 3.07 9.28
N THR A 156 6.84 2.59 10.10
CA THR A 156 5.72 3.41 10.59
C THR A 156 5.96 4.05 11.96
N ASP A 157 6.70 3.38 12.86
CA ASP A 157 6.91 3.86 14.24
C ASP A 157 8.35 4.36 14.52
N GLY A 158 9.30 4.06 13.64
CA GLY A 158 10.74 4.19 13.91
C GLY A 158 11.36 5.56 13.61
N GLY A 159 10.81 6.68 14.10
CA GLY A 159 11.56 7.93 14.35
C GLY A 159 12.35 8.60 13.21
N ILE A 160 12.29 8.12 11.97
CA ILE A 160 12.81 8.84 10.81
C ILE A 160 11.81 9.93 10.48
N ASP A 161 12.15 11.15 10.90
CA ASP A 161 11.37 12.34 10.62
C ASP A 161 11.44 12.67 9.12
N TYR A 162 10.55 12.04 8.34
CA TYR A 162 10.33 12.37 6.93
C TYR A 162 9.58 13.71 6.76
N SER A 163 9.24 14.43 7.84
CA SER A 163 8.55 15.72 7.78
C SER A 163 9.46 16.91 7.43
N ASN A 164 10.73 16.64 7.08
CA ASN A 164 11.62 17.62 6.46
C ASN A 164 11.20 17.92 4.99
N GLU A 165 9.94 18.28 4.76
CA GLU A 165 9.45 19.00 3.56
C GLU A 165 9.82 20.49 3.60
N LYS A 166 10.99 20.82 4.16
CA LYS A 166 11.59 22.17 4.10
C LYS A 166 12.97 22.12 3.44
N THR A 167 13.05 21.51 2.26
CA THR A 167 14.13 21.85 1.33
C THR A 167 13.48 22.25 0.02
N GLY A 168 13.56 23.55 -0.27
CA GLY A 168 12.99 24.17 -1.45
C GLY A 168 13.32 23.38 -2.71
N VAL A 169 12.29 22.77 -3.28
CA VAL A 169 12.29 22.45 -4.69
C VAL A 169 12.13 23.79 -5.38
N SER A 170 13.20 24.29 -6.00
CA SER A 170 13.02 25.29 -7.05
C SER A 170 12.19 24.61 -8.15
N GLU A 171 11.01 25.16 -8.39
CA GLU A 171 10.34 25.02 -9.67
C GLU A 171 11.24 25.75 -10.69
N ASP A 172 12.20 25.03 -11.26
CA ASP A 172 12.87 25.46 -12.48
C ASP A 172 12.08 24.89 -13.68
N ASP A 173 11.73 25.82 -14.57
CA ASP A 173 11.04 25.76 -15.88
C ASP A 173 11.00 24.43 -16.66
#